data_AF-A0A920PNC9-F1
#
_entry.id   AF-A0A920PNC9-F1
#
_cell.length_a   1.000
_cell.length_b   1.000
_cell.length_c   1.000
_cell.angle_alpha   90.00
_cell.angle_beta   90.00
_cell.angle_gamma   90.00
#
_symmetry.space_group_name_H-M   'P 1'
#
loop_
_entity.id
_entity.type
_entity.pdbx_description
1 polymer ?
#
loop_
_entity_poly.entity_id
_entity_poly.type
_entity_poly.pdbx_seq_one_letter_code
_entity_poly.pdbx_strand_id
1 'polypeptide(L)'
;MQQALEDCAPCVPELFETDNCYRHLVECRIAPDIQALESEWHHQTKQVLDEATLEMPEIGHAMSGGRQGLHSEELGYLLAEMQFLQRAYPGLSW
;
A
#
# COMPACT_ATOMS: atom_id res chain seq x y z
N MET A 1 -4.81 -18.79 -6.56
CA MET A 1 -3.87 -17.69 -6.87
C MET A 1 -4.62 -16.51 -7.46
N GLN A 2 -5.41 -16.68 -8.53
CA GLN A 2 -6.25 -15.61 -9.10
C GLN A 2 -7.11 -14.86 -8.06
N GLN A 3 -7.87 -15.57 -7.22
CA GLN A 3 -8.68 -14.96 -6.17
C GLN A 3 -7.88 -14.02 -5.25
N ALA A 4 -6.64 -14.39 -4.90
CA ALA A 4 -5.82 -13.56 -4.02
C ALA A 4 -5.42 -12.23 -4.69
N LEU A 5 -5.28 -12.21 -6.03
CA LEU A 5 -5.05 -10.97 -6.77
C LEU A 5 -6.28 -10.09 -6.78
N GLU A 6 -7.46 -10.67 -6.99
CA GLU A 6 -8.74 -9.97 -6.96
C GLU A 6 -9.01 -9.36 -5.58
N ASP A 7 -8.72 -10.10 -4.51
CA ASP A 7 -8.90 -9.64 -3.13
C ASP A 7 -7.96 -8.46 -2.78
N CYS A 8 -6.75 -8.42 -3.35
CA CYS A 8 -5.77 -7.35 -3.12
C CYS A 8 -5.88 -6.17 -4.10
N ALA A 9 -6.53 -6.35 -5.26
CA ALA A 9 -6.65 -5.33 -6.30
C ALA A 9 -7.17 -3.97 -5.81
N PRO A 10 -8.15 -3.90 -4.87
CA PRO A 10 -8.62 -2.64 -4.30
C PRO A 10 -7.54 -1.75 -3.69
N CYS A 11 -6.44 -2.32 -3.18
CA CYS A 11 -5.37 -1.56 -2.51
C CYS A 11 -4.33 -0.98 -3.48
N VAL A 12 -4.31 -1.42 -4.74
CA VAL A 12 -3.31 -1.01 -5.74
C VAL A 12 -3.30 0.50 -6.02
N PRO A 13 -4.46 1.19 -6.15
CA PRO A 13 -4.46 2.62 -6.47
C PRO A 13 -3.72 3.48 -5.43
N GLU A 14 -3.80 3.13 -4.13
CA GLU A 14 -3.12 3.87 -3.06
C GLU A 14 -1.59 3.90 -3.20
N LEU A 15 -0.99 2.93 -3.92
CA LEU A 15 0.45 2.90 -4.18
C LEU A 15 0.94 4.16 -4.90
N PHE A 16 0.10 4.73 -5.76
CA PHE A 16 0.43 5.85 -6.66
C PHE A 16 -0.17 7.18 -6.22
N GLU A 17 -0.94 7.19 -5.12
CA GLU A 17 -1.52 8.40 -4.57
C GLU A 17 -0.46 9.34 -3.99
N THR A 18 -0.65 10.63 -4.25
CA THR A 18 0.26 11.70 -3.81
C THR A 18 -0.50 12.79 -3.04
N ASP A 19 0.16 13.33 -2.02
CA ASP A 19 -0.36 14.46 -1.24
C ASP A 19 0.55 15.69 -1.39
N ASN A 20 0.21 16.78 -0.69
CA ASN A 20 1.00 18.01 -0.75
C ASN A 20 2.43 17.81 -0.19
N CYS A 21 2.58 16.98 0.86
CA CYS A 21 3.86 16.70 1.48
C CYS A 21 4.78 15.94 0.51
N TYR A 22 4.24 14.90 -0.14
CA TYR A 22 4.96 14.09 -1.10
C TYR A 22 5.32 14.89 -2.35
N ARG A 23 4.39 15.69 -2.89
CA ARG A 23 4.68 16.59 -4.01
C ARG A 23 5.84 17.54 -3.71
N HIS A 24 5.89 18.10 -2.50
CA HIS A 24 7.01 18.94 -2.09
C HIS A 24 8.34 18.17 -2.05
N LEU A 25 8.35 16.91 -1.62
CA LEU A 25 9.56 16.07 -1.65
C LEU A 25 10.03 15.78 -3.08
N VAL A 26 9.11 15.60 -4.02
CA VAL A 26 9.43 15.43 -5.45
C VAL A 26 10.04 16.71 -6.03
N GLU A 27 9.46 17.87 -5.74
CA GLU A 27 10.00 19.18 -6.15
C GLU A 27 11.43 19.41 -5.63
N CYS A 28 11.67 19.05 -4.37
CA CYS A 28 12.99 19.11 -3.74
C CYS A 28 13.95 18.00 -4.22
N ARG A 29 13.52 17.09 -5.10
CA ARG A 29 14.28 15.93 -5.61
C ARG A 29 14.75 14.98 -4.50
N ILE A 30 13.97 14.87 -3.43
CA ILE A 30 14.22 13.96 -2.31
C ILE A 30 13.52 12.61 -2.55
N ALA A 31 12.31 12.65 -3.11
CA ALA A 31 11.51 11.47 -3.45
C ALA A 31 11.27 11.37 -4.97
N PRO A 32 11.10 10.17 -5.53
CA PRO A 32 10.69 10.00 -6.92
C PRO A 32 9.21 10.39 -7.10
N ASP A 33 8.82 10.71 -8.34
CA ASP A 33 7.40 10.84 -8.68
C ASP A 33 6.77 9.45 -8.78
N ILE A 34 6.02 9.06 -7.74
CA ILE A 34 5.36 7.75 -7.67
C ILE A 34 4.20 7.62 -8.65
N GLN A 35 3.54 8.71 -9.04
CA GLN A 35 2.45 8.64 -9.99
C GLN A 35 2.98 8.25 -11.38
N ALA A 36 4.18 8.72 -11.72
CA ALA A 36 4.87 8.33 -12.95
C ALA A 36 5.30 6.85 -12.98
N LEU A 37 5.28 6.13 -11.84
CA LEU A 37 5.63 4.71 -11.78
C LEU A 37 4.46 3.79 -12.13
N GLU A 38 3.22 4.29 -12.14
CA GLU A 38 2.00 3.48 -12.33
C GLU A 38 2.01 2.70 -13.65
N SER A 39 2.38 3.36 -14.76
CA SER A 39 2.40 2.71 -16.08
C SER A 39 3.42 1.58 -16.16
N GLU A 40 4.61 1.79 -15.57
CA GLU A 40 5.67 0.78 -15.58
C GLU A 40 5.34 -0.38 -14.64
N TRP A 41 4.73 -0.09 -13.49
CA TRP A 41 4.23 -1.12 -12.59
C TRP A 41 3.19 -1.99 -13.29
N HIS A 42 2.19 -1.40 -13.96
CA HIS A 42 1.19 -2.16 -14.70
C HIS A 42 1.80 -3.03 -15.80
N HIS A 43 2.80 -2.52 -16.52
CA HIS A 43 3.51 -3.27 -17.55
C HIS A 43 4.20 -4.52 -16.96
N GLN A 44 5.02 -4.33 -15.92
CA GLN A 44 5.77 -5.41 -15.29
C GLN A 44 4.85 -6.42 -14.61
N THR A 45 3.85 -5.95 -13.86
CA THR A 45 2.88 -6.83 -13.21
C THR A 45 2.11 -7.65 -14.24
N LYS A 46 1.66 -7.04 -15.35
CA LYS A 46 1.00 -7.79 -16.41
C LYS A 46 1.89 -8.88 -17.00
N GLN A 47 3.15 -8.57 -17.28
CA GLN A 47 4.08 -9.56 -17.82
C GLN A 47 4.23 -10.77 -16.88
N VAL A 48 4.41 -10.52 -15.58
CA VAL A 48 4.54 -11.59 -14.58
C VAL A 48 3.25 -12.41 -14.45
N LEU A 49 2.08 -11.76 -14.50
CA LEU A 49 0.79 -12.44 -14.46
C LEU A 49 0.58 -13.31 -15.70
N ASP A 50 0.91 -12.80 -16.89
CA ASP A 50 0.81 -13.55 -18.14
C ASP A 50 1.73 -14.79 -18.13
N GLU A 51 2.98 -14.65 -17.63
CA GLU A 51 3.91 -15.78 -17.42
C GLU A 51 3.36 -16.81 -16.41
N ALA A 52 2.65 -16.35 -15.40
CA ALA A 52 1.99 -17.19 -14.40
C ALA A 52 0.63 -17.76 -14.85
N THR A 53 0.19 -17.49 -16.08
CA THR A 53 -1.14 -17.86 -16.63
C THR A 53 -2.31 -17.28 -15.81
N LEU A 54 -2.12 -16.10 -15.25
CA LEU A 54 -3.10 -15.36 -14.44
C LEU A 54 -3.57 -14.10 -15.19
N GLU A 55 -4.73 -13.59 -14.80
CA GLU A 55 -5.32 -12.39 -15.39
C GLU A 55 -5.10 -11.17 -14.49
N MET A 56 -4.87 -10.00 -15.10
CA MET A 56 -4.85 -8.74 -14.37
C MET A 56 -6.26 -8.45 -13.82
N PRO A 57 -6.43 -8.30 -12.50
CA PRO A 57 -7.76 -8.08 -11.91
C PRO A 57 -8.31 -6.70 -12.30
N GLU A 58 -9.62 -6.63 -12.52
CA GLU A 58 -10.31 -5.34 -12.63
C GLU A 58 -10.47 -4.70 -11.26
N ILE A 59 -10.15 -3.42 -11.15
CA ILE A 59 -10.30 -2.66 -9.90
C ILE A 59 -11.71 -2.10 -9.85
N GLY A 60 -12.60 -2.75 -9.10
CA GLY A 60 -13.99 -2.31 -8.94
C GLY A 60 -14.15 -1.13 -7.97
N HIS A 61 -13.55 -1.21 -6.78
CA HIS A 61 -13.55 -0.15 -5.77
C HIS A 61 -12.14 0.03 -5.24
N ALA A 62 -11.65 1.27 -5.25
CA ALA A 62 -10.34 1.61 -4.71
C ALA A 62 -10.42 1.83 -3.19
N MET A 63 -9.53 1.18 -2.46
CA MET A 63 -9.25 1.45 -1.05
C MET A 63 -8.09 2.45 -0.95
N SER A 64 -8.24 3.45 -0.08
CA SER A 64 -7.29 4.56 0.11
C SER A 64 -7.43 5.14 1.51
N GLY A 65 -6.44 5.92 1.95
CA GLY A 65 -6.49 6.72 3.17
C GLY A 65 -5.53 6.24 4.27
N GLY A 66 -4.81 5.15 4.06
CA GLY A 66 -3.80 4.64 4.98
C GLY A 66 -2.71 5.66 5.28
N ARG A 67 -2.26 6.45 4.29
CA ARG A 67 -1.31 7.56 4.52
C ARG A 67 -1.89 8.71 5.36
N GLN A 68 -3.21 8.79 5.48
CA GLN A 68 -3.94 9.78 6.29
C GLN A 68 -4.37 9.21 7.65
N GLY A 69 -3.95 7.99 7.99
CA GLY A 69 -4.36 7.31 9.21
C GLY A 69 -5.74 6.65 9.16
N LEU A 70 -6.37 6.58 7.97
CA LEU A 70 -7.65 5.91 7.73
C LEU A 70 -7.37 4.47 7.30
N HIS A 71 -7.12 3.61 8.27
CA HIS A 71 -6.81 2.21 8.04
C HIS A 71 -8.05 1.33 8.08
N SER A 72 -7.94 0.12 7.51
CA SER A 72 -8.91 -0.94 7.73
C SER A 72 -8.91 -1.42 9.18
N GLU A 73 -9.92 -2.21 9.56
CA GLU A 73 -10.10 -2.67 10.95
C GLU A 73 -8.93 -3.54 11.44
N GLU A 74 -8.26 -4.25 10.52
CA GLU A 74 -7.17 -5.18 10.78
C GLU A 74 -5.99 -4.52 11.49
N LEU A 75 -5.66 -3.27 11.15
CA LEU A 75 -4.51 -2.61 11.77
C LEU A 75 -4.69 -2.44 13.28
N GLY A 76 -5.93 -2.23 13.75
CA GLY A 76 -6.23 -2.12 15.18
C GLY A 76 -5.83 -3.38 15.94
N TYR A 77 -6.15 -4.56 15.40
CA TYR A 77 -5.79 -5.85 15.99
C TYR A 77 -4.27 -6.06 15.99
N LEU A 78 -3.61 -5.77 14.86
CA LEU A 78 -2.16 -5.90 14.73
C LEU A 78 -1.42 -5.02 15.76
N LEU A 79 -1.83 -3.76 15.91
CA LEU A 79 -1.20 -2.85 16.85
C LEU A 79 -1.48 -3.24 18.31
N ALA A 80 -2.67 -3.78 18.61
CA ALA A 80 -3.00 -4.24 19.96
C ALA A 80 -2.05 -5.37 20.41
N GLU A 81 -1.78 -6.33 19.54
CA GLU A 81 -0.84 -7.43 19.81
C GLU A 81 0.61 -6.92 19.83
N MET A 82 1.04 -6.22 18.77
CA MET A 82 2.42 -5.73 18.62
C MET A 82 2.85 -4.81 19.75
N GLN A 83 1.95 -3.96 20.24
CA GLN A 83 2.27 -2.93 21.23
C GLN A 83 1.93 -3.34 22.66
N PHE A 84 1.46 -4.57 22.90
CA PHE A 84 1.02 -5.01 24.22
C PHE A 84 2.06 -4.73 25.31
N LEU A 85 3.27 -5.29 25.15
CA LEU A 85 4.32 -5.22 26.18
C LEU A 85 4.73 -3.76 26.44
N GLN A 86 4.92 -2.97 25.39
CA GLN A 86 5.33 -1.57 25.52
C GLN A 86 4.25 -0.69 26.15
N ARG A 87 2.96 -0.97 25.89
CA ARG A 87 1.84 -0.27 26.53
C ARG A 87 1.65 -0.67 27.99
N ALA A 88 1.90 -1.93 28.32
CA ALA A 88 1.81 -2.43 29.70
C ALA A 88 2.98 -1.97 30.58
N TYR A 89 4.19 -1.85 30.03
CA TYR A 89 5.42 -1.51 30.75
C TYR A 89 6.22 -0.39 30.06
N PRO A 90 5.70 0.84 30.02
CA PRO A 90 6.32 1.94 29.29
C PRO A 90 7.65 2.40 29.92
N GLY A 91 8.62 2.77 29.08
CA GLY A 91 9.89 3.39 29.49
C GLY A 91 10.97 2.41 29.95
N LEU A 92 10.73 1.11 29.87
CA LEU A 92 11.76 0.10 30.12
C LEU A 92 12.72 -0.05 28.93
N SER A 93 13.90 -0.59 29.21
CA SER A 93 14.88 -0.99 28.20
C SER A 93 14.86 -2.51 28.05
N TRP A 94 14.92 -2.96 26.80
CA TRP A 94 14.90 -4.38 26.41
C TRP A 94 16.04 -4.66 25.45
#